data_AF-A0A067QZM9-F1
#
_entry.id   AF-A0A067QZM9-F1
#
_cell.length_a   1.000
_cell.length_b   1.000
_cell.length_c   1.000
_cell.angle_alpha   90.00
_cell.angle_beta   90.00
_cell.angle_gamma   90.00
#
_symmetry.space_group_name_H-M   'P 1'
#
loop_
_entity.id
_entity.type
_entity.pdbx_description
1 polymer ?
#
loop_
_entity_poly.entity_id
_entity_poly.type
_entity_poly.pdbx_seq_one_letter_code
_entity_poly.pdbx_strand_id
1 'polypeptide(L)'
;MECFENGSVLYEPDGKCYKLLQSGPCARNQWLVLDKEQVVTGKGRFRPVCVQCPCCDKPFRAVYWPADGQCHRLLRDSKQLCPFPGTVLQVDPFGEGECACEKEPLHGRWDAKSEVTDNDPCYPLYQRGPCDSGYIFVPNDNFTRCEKDPCSQQNKGNSSATYVVWKAGDNRCYVLGSKGPCQSDTAATFNIHPVTRRPECIYRVNQIVDLPTTCDRDQNGDCRKEVVLPSQNQYLSDLILSAKKQREKRRARRRKN
;
A
#
# COMPACT_ATOMS: atom_id res chain seq x y z
N MET A 1 11.91 16.25 4.00
CA MET A 1 11.40 15.80 5.31
C MET A 1 10.54 16.95 5.77
N GLU A 2 9.22 16.87 6.01
CA GLU A 2 8.48 15.80 6.68
C GLU A 2 6.99 15.71 6.23
N CYS A 3 6.63 16.08 5.00
CA CYS A 3 5.27 15.78 4.52
C CYS A 3 5.02 14.27 4.51
N PHE A 4 6.01 13.51 4.06
CA PHE A 4 5.90 12.07 3.85
C PHE A 4 5.85 11.28 5.16
N GLU A 5 6.62 11.66 6.18
CA GLU A 5 6.61 11.00 7.51
C GLU A 5 5.21 11.02 8.15
N ASN A 6 4.38 11.99 7.77
CA ASN A 6 2.99 12.13 8.20
C ASN A 6 1.97 11.62 7.14
N GLY A 7 2.38 10.79 6.19
CA GLY A 7 1.53 10.23 5.15
C GLY A 7 0.92 11.28 4.21
N SER A 8 1.65 12.36 3.95
CA SER A 8 1.22 13.50 3.13
C SER A 8 2.23 13.80 2.01
N VAL A 9 1.78 14.49 0.97
CA VAL A 9 2.59 14.93 -0.17
C VAL A 9 2.79 16.44 -0.13
N LEU A 10 3.97 16.91 -0.54
CA LEU A 10 4.25 18.34 -0.67
C LEU A 10 3.55 18.89 -1.92
N TYR A 11 2.65 19.86 -1.73
CA TYR A 11 2.06 20.61 -2.82
C TYR A 11 2.91 21.83 -3.12
N GLU A 12 3.71 21.76 -4.19
CA GLU A 12 4.69 22.81 -4.53
C GLU A 12 4.12 24.23 -4.67
N PRO A 13 2.90 24.46 -5.20
CA PRO A 13 2.37 25.81 -5.39
C PRO A 13 2.24 26.64 -4.11
N ASP A 14 1.98 26.02 -2.96
CA ASP A 14 1.85 26.73 -1.68
C ASP A 14 2.84 26.26 -0.61
N GLY A 15 3.67 25.26 -0.92
CA GLY A 15 4.69 24.72 -0.02
C GLY A 15 4.15 23.91 1.16
N LYS A 16 2.86 23.54 1.17
CA LYS A 16 2.22 22.83 2.29
C LYS A 16 2.09 21.33 2.04
N CYS A 17 1.93 20.58 3.13
CA CYS A 17 1.71 19.13 3.09
C CYS A 17 0.21 18.81 3.08
N TYR A 18 -0.20 17.95 2.17
CA TYR A 18 -1.60 17.51 2.06
C TYR A 18 -1.70 16.01 1.86
N LYS A 19 -2.79 15.42 2.35
CA LYS A 19 -3.07 14.00 2.10
C LYS A 19 -3.62 13.83 0.69
N LEU A 20 -3.21 12.75 0.04
CA LEU A 20 -3.83 12.32 -1.22
C LEU A 20 -5.28 11.89 -0.98
N LEU A 21 -6.07 11.90 -2.04
CA LEU A 21 -7.48 11.47 -2.06
C LEU A 21 -8.38 12.29 -1.12
N GLN A 22 -7.93 13.49 -0.78
CA GLN A 22 -8.69 14.49 -0.02
C GLN A 22 -8.71 15.79 -0.81
N SER A 23 -9.63 16.70 -0.47
CA SER A 23 -9.73 18.00 -1.14
C SER A 23 -8.43 18.79 -1.01
N GLY A 24 -7.84 18.86 0.18
CA GLY A 24 -6.55 19.53 0.38
C GLY A 24 -6.55 20.97 -0.16
N PRO A 25 -5.62 21.32 -1.08
CA PRO A 25 -5.56 22.65 -1.70
C PRO A 25 -6.51 22.81 -2.90
N CYS A 26 -7.26 21.77 -3.26
CA CYS A 26 -8.06 21.73 -4.47
C CYS A 26 -9.43 22.38 -4.29
N ALA A 27 -10.05 22.80 -5.40
CA ALA A 27 -11.36 23.42 -5.41
C ALA A 27 -12.47 22.42 -5.02
N ARG A 28 -13.70 22.90 -4.87
CA ARG A 28 -14.87 22.06 -4.60
C ARG A 28 -15.00 20.97 -5.68
N ASN A 29 -15.32 19.75 -5.26
CA ASN A 29 -15.43 18.55 -6.10
C ASN A 29 -14.12 18.10 -6.77
N GLN A 30 -12.99 18.66 -6.33
CA GLN A 30 -11.67 18.19 -6.67
C GLN A 30 -11.00 17.55 -5.46
N TRP A 31 -10.01 16.71 -5.76
CA TRP A 31 -9.16 16.08 -4.78
C TRP A 31 -7.72 16.06 -5.29
N LEU A 32 -6.79 15.92 -4.35
CA LEU A 32 -5.37 15.84 -4.63
C LEU A 32 -4.97 14.40 -4.94
N VAL A 33 -4.47 14.14 -6.15
CA VAL A 33 -4.00 12.81 -6.59
C VAL A 33 -2.58 12.92 -7.15
N LEU A 34 -1.93 11.80 -7.44
CA LEU A 34 -0.68 11.80 -8.20
C LEU A 34 -0.94 11.96 -9.70
N ASP A 35 -0.05 12.67 -10.40
CA ASP A 35 -0.13 12.87 -11.84
C ASP A 35 0.13 11.56 -12.61
N LYS A 36 -0.94 10.94 -13.09
CA LYS A 36 -0.90 9.69 -13.86
C LYS A 36 -0.13 9.83 -15.17
N GLU A 37 -0.13 10.99 -15.83
CA GLU A 37 0.48 11.14 -17.16
C GLU A 37 2.01 11.17 -17.09
N GLN A 38 2.57 11.75 -16.04
CA GLN A 38 4.02 11.79 -15.82
C GLN A 38 4.57 10.41 -15.42
N VAL A 39 3.77 9.62 -14.71
CA VAL A 39 4.08 8.21 -14.43
C VAL A 39 3.98 7.38 -15.72
N VAL A 40 2.99 7.63 -16.58
CA VAL A 40 2.80 6.92 -17.87
C VAL A 40 3.85 7.29 -18.93
N THR A 41 4.46 8.47 -18.88
CA THR A 41 5.48 8.90 -19.85
C THR A 41 6.91 8.54 -19.45
N GLY A 42 7.13 8.04 -18.23
CA GLY A 42 8.43 7.51 -17.81
C GLY A 42 9.39 8.58 -17.27
N LYS A 43 8.91 9.79 -17.03
CA LYS A 43 9.68 10.85 -16.35
C LYS A 43 9.79 10.66 -14.84
N GLY A 44 9.06 9.69 -14.26
CA GLY A 44 9.22 9.25 -12.86
C GLY A 44 8.82 10.27 -11.79
N ARG A 45 8.25 11.42 -12.16
CA ARG A 45 7.89 12.47 -11.21
C ARG A 45 6.48 12.25 -10.67
N PHE A 46 6.40 11.84 -9.41
CA PHE A 46 5.14 11.78 -8.64
C PHE A 46 4.77 13.18 -8.17
N ARG A 47 4.16 13.96 -9.07
CA ARG A 47 3.68 15.30 -8.74
C ARG A 47 2.23 15.23 -8.25
N PRO A 48 1.89 15.83 -7.11
CA PRO A 48 0.49 15.95 -6.72
C PRO A 48 -0.21 17.00 -7.58
N VAL A 49 -1.39 16.65 -8.09
CA VAL A 49 -2.22 17.48 -8.96
C VAL A 49 -3.67 17.44 -8.49
N CYS A 50 -4.35 18.57 -8.62
CA CYS A 50 -5.79 18.65 -8.37
C CYS A 50 -6.53 18.13 -9.60
N VAL A 51 -7.35 17.11 -9.41
CA VAL A 51 -8.19 16.56 -10.47
C VAL A 51 -9.65 16.56 -10.06
N GLN A 52 -10.53 16.60 -11.06
CA GLN A 52 -11.95 16.42 -10.81
C GLN A 52 -12.19 15.02 -10.24
N CYS A 53 -12.90 14.95 -9.12
CA CYS A 53 -13.25 13.69 -8.50
C CYS A 53 -14.53 13.13 -9.15
N PRO A 54 -14.46 12.05 -9.94
CA PRO A 54 -15.59 11.62 -10.77
C PRO A 54 -16.82 11.20 -9.96
N CYS A 55 -16.61 10.78 -8.71
CA CYS A 55 -17.64 10.24 -7.86
C CYS A 55 -17.86 11.04 -6.56
N CYS A 56 -17.29 12.24 -6.43
CA CYS A 56 -17.42 13.05 -5.20
C CYS A 56 -18.83 13.60 -4.98
N ASP A 57 -19.61 13.77 -6.05
CA ASP A 57 -21.01 14.21 -5.96
C ASP A 57 -21.97 13.06 -5.58
N LYS A 58 -21.45 11.86 -5.32
CA LYS A 58 -22.28 10.71 -4.92
C LYS A 58 -22.55 10.77 -3.40
N PRO A 59 -23.78 10.41 -2.95
CA PRO A 59 -24.15 10.46 -1.53
C PRO A 59 -23.51 9.36 -0.67
N PHE A 60 -22.65 8.53 -1.28
CA PHE A 60 -21.95 7.42 -0.64
C PHE A 60 -20.48 7.46 -1.05
N ARG A 61 -19.61 6.84 -0.25
CA ARG A 61 -18.19 6.67 -0.60
C ARG A 61 -18.09 5.79 -1.85
N ALA A 62 -17.92 6.43 -2.99
CA ALA A 62 -17.88 5.84 -4.30
C ALA A 62 -16.47 5.95 -4.88
N VAL A 63 -16.10 4.99 -5.72
CA VAL A 63 -14.84 4.99 -6.46
C VAL A 63 -15.12 4.84 -7.93
N TYR A 64 -14.38 5.58 -8.75
CA TYR A 64 -14.45 5.46 -10.19
C TYR A 64 -13.70 4.22 -10.65
N TRP A 65 -14.39 3.28 -11.31
CA TRP A 65 -13.80 2.03 -11.80
C TRP A 65 -13.41 2.15 -13.27
N PRO A 66 -12.11 2.11 -13.63
CA PRO A 66 -11.68 2.35 -15.01
C PRO A 66 -12.08 1.27 -16.01
N ALA A 67 -12.45 0.07 -15.54
CA ALA A 67 -12.74 -1.05 -16.44
C ALA A 67 -14.09 -0.88 -17.16
N ASP A 68 -15.09 -0.33 -16.48
CA ASP A 68 -16.42 -0.06 -17.03
C ASP A 68 -16.77 1.44 -17.12
N GLY A 69 -15.95 2.31 -16.52
CA GLY A 69 -16.15 3.76 -16.53
C GLY A 69 -17.25 4.23 -15.57
N GLN A 70 -17.62 3.45 -14.55
CA GLN A 70 -18.71 3.75 -13.63
C GLN A 70 -18.23 4.01 -12.19
N CYS A 71 -19.11 4.60 -11.38
CA CYS A 71 -18.88 4.80 -9.95
C CYS A 71 -19.47 3.65 -9.14
N HIS A 72 -18.64 2.98 -8.35
CA HIS A 72 -19.02 1.83 -7.52
C HIS A 72 -18.90 2.15 -6.04
N ARG A 73 -19.76 1.55 -5.21
CA ARG A 73 -19.74 1.68 -3.75
C ARG A 73 -18.60 0.86 -3.17
N LEU A 74 -17.65 1.56 -2.53
CA LEU A 74 -16.39 0.97 -2.07
C LEU A 74 -16.58 -0.32 -1.26
N LEU A 75 -17.55 -0.36 -0.33
CA LEU A 75 -17.78 -1.52 0.53
C LEU A 75 -18.74 -2.56 -0.07
N ARG A 76 -19.82 -2.12 -0.72
CA ARG A 76 -20.88 -3.04 -1.21
C ARG A 76 -20.44 -3.80 -2.45
N ASP A 77 -19.73 -3.13 -3.34
CA ASP A 77 -19.40 -3.67 -4.66
C ASP A 77 -18.01 -4.35 -4.64
N SER A 78 -17.26 -4.19 -3.54
CA SER A 78 -15.92 -4.76 -3.35
C SER A 78 -15.84 -6.24 -3.69
N LYS A 79 -16.71 -7.07 -3.10
CA LYS A 79 -16.69 -8.53 -3.29
C LYS A 79 -16.99 -8.94 -4.73
N GLN A 80 -17.78 -8.15 -5.44
CA GLN A 80 -18.14 -8.42 -6.83
C GLN A 80 -17.00 -8.04 -7.78
N LEU A 81 -16.40 -6.87 -7.58
CA LEU A 81 -15.33 -6.36 -8.44
C LEU A 81 -13.97 -7.00 -8.13
N CYS A 82 -13.73 -7.34 -6.87
CA CYS A 82 -12.52 -7.97 -6.35
C CYS A 82 -12.89 -9.32 -5.71
N PRO A 83 -13.13 -10.36 -6.53
CA PRO A 83 -13.64 -11.65 -6.05
C PRO A 83 -12.58 -12.53 -5.37
N PHE A 84 -11.31 -12.14 -5.42
CA PHE A 84 -10.20 -12.97 -4.94
C PHE A 84 -10.03 -12.85 -3.42
N PRO A 85 -9.69 -13.94 -2.72
CA PRO A 85 -9.48 -13.93 -1.27
C PRO A 85 -8.54 -12.82 -0.81
N GLY A 86 -8.91 -12.11 0.26
CA GLY A 86 -8.09 -11.03 0.85
C GLY A 86 -7.92 -9.78 -0.02
N THR A 87 -8.61 -9.70 -1.16
CA THR A 87 -8.63 -8.51 -2.02
C THR A 87 -9.86 -7.66 -1.73
N VAL A 88 -9.71 -6.35 -1.80
CA VAL A 88 -10.78 -5.37 -1.59
C VAL A 88 -10.66 -4.24 -2.59
N LEU A 89 -11.80 -3.65 -2.93
CA LEU A 89 -11.87 -2.45 -3.75
C LEU A 89 -11.36 -1.25 -2.96
N GLN A 90 -10.31 -0.61 -3.47
CA GLN A 90 -9.71 0.59 -2.89
C GLN A 90 -9.56 1.69 -3.94
N VAL A 91 -9.27 2.90 -3.47
CA VAL A 91 -8.91 4.02 -4.34
C VAL A 91 -7.40 4.09 -4.39
N ASP A 92 -6.85 4.02 -5.60
CA ASP A 92 -5.43 4.14 -5.87
C ASP A 92 -4.96 5.60 -5.69
N PRO A 93 -3.64 5.85 -5.63
CA PRO A 93 -3.07 7.20 -5.48
C PRO A 93 -3.38 8.17 -6.64
N PHE A 94 -3.91 7.68 -7.76
CA PHE A 94 -4.30 8.44 -8.93
C PHE A 94 -5.80 8.81 -8.92
N GLY A 95 -6.55 8.34 -7.91
CA GLY A 95 -7.99 8.60 -7.77
C GLY A 95 -8.88 7.59 -8.50
N GLU A 96 -8.32 6.47 -8.96
CA GLU A 96 -9.06 5.41 -9.63
C GLU A 96 -9.28 4.20 -8.72
N GLY A 97 -10.28 3.38 -9.02
CA GLY A 97 -10.53 2.14 -8.30
C GLY A 97 -9.60 1.04 -8.76
N GLU A 98 -9.05 0.30 -7.79
CA GLU A 98 -8.27 -0.91 -8.01
C GLU A 98 -8.61 -2.00 -7.00
N CYS A 99 -8.33 -3.25 -7.36
CA CYS A 99 -8.34 -4.35 -6.41
C CYS A 99 -6.96 -4.45 -5.74
N ALA A 100 -6.93 -4.25 -4.43
CA ALA A 100 -5.72 -4.29 -3.62
C ALA A 100 -5.89 -5.24 -2.42
N CYS A 101 -4.78 -5.67 -1.83
CA CYS A 101 -4.85 -6.46 -0.61
C CYS A 101 -5.46 -5.65 0.54
N GLU A 102 -6.23 -6.33 1.39
CA GLU A 102 -6.78 -5.73 2.61
C GLU A 102 -5.66 -5.26 3.54
N LYS A 103 -5.86 -4.07 4.13
CA LYS A 103 -4.84 -3.38 4.95
C LYS A 103 -4.93 -3.73 6.44
N GLU A 104 -6.08 -4.19 6.90
CA GLU A 104 -6.32 -4.55 8.29
C GLU A 104 -7.19 -5.83 8.37
N PRO A 105 -6.64 -6.98 8.79
CA PRO A 105 -5.22 -7.21 9.07
C PRO A 105 -4.36 -7.03 7.81
N LEU A 106 -3.07 -6.77 7.96
CA LEU A 106 -2.19 -6.51 6.83
C LEU A 106 -2.03 -7.78 5.98
N HIS A 107 -2.56 -7.78 4.76
CA HIS A 107 -2.41 -8.88 3.81
C HIS A 107 -1.24 -8.66 2.84
N GLY A 108 -0.55 -9.74 2.50
CA GLY A 108 0.41 -9.81 1.41
C GLY A 108 -0.19 -10.56 0.22
N ARG A 109 0.23 -10.19 -0.99
CA ARG A 109 -0.19 -10.88 -2.21
C ARG A 109 0.58 -12.19 -2.38
N TRP A 110 -0.11 -13.28 -2.70
CA TRP A 110 0.54 -14.56 -2.99
C TRP A 110 1.09 -14.58 -4.42
N ASP A 111 2.38 -14.35 -4.54
CA ASP A 111 3.09 -14.22 -5.81
C ASP A 111 3.95 -15.44 -6.12
N ALA A 112 3.33 -16.62 -6.10
CA ALA A 112 3.96 -17.87 -6.52
C ALA A 112 4.37 -17.91 -8.01
N LYS A 113 4.05 -16.87 -8.79
CA LYS A 113 4.39 -16.72 -10.21
C LYS A 113 5.10 -15.39 -10.39
N SER A 114 6.12 -15.34 -11.24
CA SER A 114 6.91 -14.12 -11.53
C SER A 114 6.12 -12.96 -12.17
N GLU A 115 4.81 -13.12 -12.41
CA GLU A 115 3.92 -12.10 -12.93
C GLU A 115 2.80 -11.83 -11.91
N VAL A 116 2.79 -10.61 -11.36
CA VAL A 116 1.78 -10.14 -10.41
C VAL A 116 0.53 -9.70 -11.16
N THR A 117 -0.62 -10.26 -10.80
CA THR A 117 -1.93 -9.89 -11.37
C THR A 117 -2.89 -9.41 -10.30
N ASP A 118 -3.81 -8.50 -10.63
CA ASP A 118 -4.92 -8.05 -9.74
C ASP A 118 -5.80 -9.22 -9.26
N ASN A 119 -5.63 -10.40 -9.85
CA ASN A 119 -6.37 -11.62 -9.55
C ASN A 119 -5.64 -12.54 -8.56
N ASP A 120 -4.44 -12.18 -8.11
CA ASP A 120 -3.73 -13.01 -7.15
C ASP A 120 -4.37 -12.86 -5.76
N PRO A 121 -4.63 -13.97 -5.05
CA PRO A 121 -5.18 -13.91 -3.71
C PRO A 121 -4.19 -13.25 -2.75
N CYS A 122 -4.72 -12.55 -1.76
CA CYS A 122 -3.95 -12.04 -0.64
C CYS A 122 -4.24 -12.83 0.63
N TYR A 123 -3.24 -12.96 1.49
CA TYR A 123 -3.36 -13.64 2.77
C TYR A 123 -2.77 -12.79 3.90
N PRO A 124 -3.30 -12.88 5.12
CA PRO A 124 -2.75 -12.15 6.26
C PRO A 124 -1.27 -12.49 6.47
N LEU A 125 -0.44 -11.47 6.63
CA LEU A 125 0.97 -11.66 6.94
C LEU A 125 1.15 -12.20 8.36
N TYR A 126 2.20 -12.99 8.55
CA TYR A 126 2.56 -13.68 9.79
C TYR A 126 1.48 -14.64 10.32
N GLN A 127 0.55 -15.05 9.46
CA GLN A 127 -0.40 -16.13 9.72
C GLN A 127 -0.15 -17.27 8.72
N ARG A 128 -0.84 -18.41 8.88
CA ARG A 128 -0.64 -19.58 8.00
C ARG A 128 -0.83 -19.23 6.53
N GLY A 129 -1.88 -18.48 6.19
CA GLY A 129 -2.20 -18.11 4.81
C GLY A 129 -2.24 -19.32 3.87
N PRO A 130 -1.52 -19.29 2.73
CA PRO A 130 -1.45 -20.39 1.77
C PRO A 130 -0.42 -21.48 2.17
N CYS A 131 0.29 -21.31 3.28
CA CYS A 131 1.38 -22.19 3.68
C CYS A 131 0.90 -23.48 4.35
N ASP A 132 1.79 -24.48 4.34
CA ASP A 132 1.60 -25.75 5.03
C ASP A 132 1.53 -25.58 6.56
N SER A 133 1.03 -26.62 7.23
CA SER A 133 0.97 -26.63 8.70
C SER A 133 2.35 -26.44 9.33
N GLY A 134 2.46 -25.52 10.28
CA GLY A 134 3.73 -25.16 10.93
C GLY A 134 4.55 -24.10 10.18
N TYR A 135 4.02 -23.56 9.08
CA TYR A 135 4.61 -22.45 8.34
C TYR A 135 3.68 -21.24 8.36
N ILE A 136 4.29 -20.06 8.25
CA ILE A 136 3.61 -18.76 8.18
C ILE A 136 4.02 -18.02 6.91
N PHE A 137 3.09 -17.18 6.48
CA PHE A 137 3.20 -16.35 5.30
C PHE A 137 3.91 -15.03 5.63
N VAL A 138 5.12 -14.85 5.11
CA VAL A 138 5.99 -13.70 5.46
C VAL A 138 6.42 -12.92 4.22
N PRO A 139 6.62 -11.60 4.35
CA PRO A 139 7.19 -10.80 3.26
C PRO A 139 8.68 -11.12 3.10
N ASN A 140 9.16 -11.07 1.87
CA ASN A 140 10.56 -11.20 1.50
C ASN A 140 10.88 -10.26 0.33
N ASP A 141 11.47 -9.10 0.64
CA ASP A 141 11.72 -8.01 -0.31
C ASP A 141 10.45 -7.61 -1.07
N ASN A 142 10.40 -7.90 -2.38
CA ASN A 142 9.28 -7.58 -3.26
C ASN A 142 8.26 -8.72 -3.39
N PHE A 143 8.52 -9.87 -2.76
CA PHE A 143 7.67 -11.05 -2.85
C PHE A 143 7.29 -11.63 -1.50
N THR A 144 6.51 -12.69 -1.51
CA THR A 144 6.06 -13.39 -0.30
C THR A 144 6.46 -14.86 -0.32
N ARG A 145 6.68 -15.42 0.87
CA ARG A 145 7.09 -16.83 0.98
C ARG A 145 6.57 -17.46 2.25
N CYS A 146 6.65 -18.78 2.29
CA CYS A 146 6.39 -19.55 3.50
C CYS A 146 7.70 -19.73 4.29
N GLU A 147 7.65 -19.39 5.58
CA GLU A 147 8.75 -19.62 6.52
C GLU A 147 8.23 -20.44 7.70
N LYS A 148 9.09 -21.28 8.31
CA LYS A 148 8.72 -22.06 9.49
C LYS A 148 8.31 -21.12 10.62
N ASP A 149 7.16 -21.38 11.24
CA ASP A 149 6.62 -20.53 12.31
C ASP A 149 7.45 -20.69 13.60
N PRO A 150 8.22 -19.65 14.02
CA PRO A 150 9.00 -19.69 15.24
C PRO A 150 8.11 -19.76 16.50
N CYS A 151 6.85 -19.35 16.38
CA CYS A 151 5.85 -19.34 17.43
C CYS A 151 4.79 -20.45 17.26
N SER A 152 5.11 -21.48 16.47
CA SER A 152 4.19 -22.59 16.14
C SER A 152 3.57 -23.26 17.35
N GLN A 153 4.29 -23.38 18.46
CA GLN A 153 3.77 -24.01 19.68
C GLN A 153 2.67 -23.18 20.33
N GLN A 154 2.83 -21.85 20.37
CA GLN A 154 1.84 -20.92 20.93
C GLN A 154 0.63 -20.74 20.01
N ASN A 155 0.85 -20.80 18.69
CA ASN A 155 -0.21 -20.70 17.69
C ASN A 155 -1.00 -22.01 17.52
N LYS A 156 -0.50 -23.14 18.02
CA LYS A 156 -1.16 -24.45 17.88
C LYS A 156 -2.50 -24.48 18.61
N GLY A 157 -3.59 -24.51 17.85
CA GLY A 157 -4.96 -24.58 18.42
C GLY A 157 -5.44 -23.26 19.03
N ASN A 158 -4.68 -22.17 18.90
CA ASN A 158 -5.08 -20.86 19.37
C ASN A 158 -5.70 -20.05 18.23
N SER A 159 -7.03 -19.94 18.23
CA SER A 159 -7.77 -19.15 17.24
C SER A 159 -8.04 -17.71 17.69
N SER A 160 -7.82 -17.40 18.97
CA SER A 160 -8.16 -16.10 19.56
C SER A 160 -7.00 -15.10 19.53
N ALA A 161 -5.77 -15.58 19.37
CA ALA A 161 -4.57 -14.75 19.36
C ALA A 161 -3.54 -15.29 18.36
N THR A 162 -2.89 -14.38 17.63
CA THR A 162 -1.76 -14.69 16.74
C THR A 162 -0.46 -14.26 17.43
N TYR A 163 0.44 -15.21 17.68
CA TYR A 163 1.77 -14.97 18.22
C TYR A 163 2.77 -14.82 17.08
N VAL A 164 3.56 -13.74 17.13
CA VAL A 164 4.61 -13.44 16.16
C VAL A 164 5.90 -13.12 16.90
N VAL A 165 7.02 -13.59 16.34
CA VAL A 165 8.34 -13.38 16.92
C VAL A 165 8.82 -11.95 16.68
N TRP A 166 9.32 -11.29 17.74
CA TRP A 166 9.98 -10.00 17.63
C TRP A 166 11.48 -10.17 17.36
N LYS A 167 11.82 -10.46 16.09
CA LYS A 167 13.21 -10.72 15.67
C LYS A 167 14.13 -9.50 15.84
N ALA A 168 13.58 -8.29 15.82
CA ALA A 168 14.35 -7.06 15.95
C ALA A 168 14.75 -6.74 17.41
N GLY A 169 14.15 -7.41 18.39
CA GLY A 169 14.43 -7.20 19.81
C GLY A 169 14.95 -8.47 20.47
N ASP A 170 14.13 -9.04 21.37
CA ASP A 170 14.52 -10.16 22.24
C ASP A 170 14.25 -11.56 21.64
N ASN A 171 13.80 -11.62 20.39
CA ASN A 171 13.48 -12.86 19.69
C ASN A 171 12.40 -13.71 20.40
N ARG A 172 11.52 -13.09 21.19
CA ARG A 172 10.37 -13.75 21.83
C ARG A 172 9.09 -13.60 21.02
N CYS A 173 8.13 -14.47 21.30
CA CYS A 173 6.80 -14.48 20.69
C CYS A 173 5.83 -13.58 21.46
N TYR A 174 5.16 -12.69 20.75
CA TYR A 174 4.18 -11.76 21.32
C TYR A 174 2.88 -11.76 20.51
N VAL A 175 1.78 -11.47 21.18
CA VAL A 175 0.46 -11.39 20.55
C VAL A 175 0.36 -10.12 19.72
N LEU A 176 -0.04 -10.24 18.45
CA LEU A 176 -0.35 -9.08 17.60
C LEU A 176 -1.47 -8.23 18.22
N GLY A 177 -1.31 -6.91 18.17
CA GLY A 177 -2.23 -5.94 18.76
C GLY A 177 -2.10 -5.76 20.28
N SER A 178 -1.23 -6.54 20.94
CA SER A 178 -0.98 -6.40 22.38
C SER A 178 0.09 -5.34 22.68
N LYS A 179 0.32 -5.07 23.98
CA LYS A 179 1.48 -4.26 24.39
C LYS A 179 2.81 -4.96 24.11
N GLY A 180 2.85 -6.29 24.23
CA GLY A 180 4.03 -7.10 23.93
C GLY A 180 5.35 -6.47 24.43
N PRO A 181 6.34 -6.27 23.55
CA PRO A 181 7.62 -5.65 23.89
C PRO A 181 7.59 -4.13 24.08
N CYS A 182 6.47 -3.45 23.80
CA CYS A 182 6.37 -1.99 23.75
C CYS A 182 6.21 -1.36 25.16
N GLN A 183 7.04 -1.76 26.12
CA GLN A 183 6.91 -1.38 27.53
C GLN A 183 7.27 0.09 27.80
N SER A 184 8.19 0.65 27.01
CA SER A 184 8.63 2.04 27.13
C SER A 184 7.60 3.04 26.62
N ASP A 185 6.58 2.59 25.87
CA ASP A 185 5.62 3.48 25.21
C ASP A 185 4.18 3.02 25.42
N THR A 186 3.45 3.80 26.22
CA THR A 186 2.06 3.52 26.60
C THR A 186 1.06 3.74 25.46
N ALA A 187 1.46 4.30 24.31
CA ALA A 187 0.62 4.46 23.13
C ALA A 187 0.93 3.43 22.03
N ALA A 188 2.13 2.87 21.98
CA ALA A 188 2.51 1.86 20.99
C ALA A 188 1.93 0.47 21.28
N THR A 189 1.66 -0.31 20.24
CA THR A 189 1.29 -1.73 20.31
C THR A 189 2.15 -2.54 19.37
N PHE A 190 2.40 -3.80 19.72
CA PHE A 190 3.14 -4.72 18.87
C PHE A 190 2.26 -5.19 17.73
N ASN A 191 2.60 -4.79 16.51
CA ASN A 191 1.83 -5.12 15.33
C ASN A 191 2.74 -5.19 14.10
N ILE A 192 2.17 -5.55 12.95
CA ILE A 192 2.89 -5.56 11.67
C ILE A 192 2.91 -4.13 11.13
N HIS A 193 4.10 -3.56 10.97
CA HIS A 193 4.25 -2.22 10.43
C HIS A 193 3.74 -2.18 8.98
N PRO A 194 2.83 -1.26 8.60
CA PRO A 194 2.19 -1.27 7.28
C PRO A 194 3.17 -1.08 6.11
N VAL A 195 4.27 -0.35 6.36
CA VAL A 195 5.34 -0.07 5.38
C VAL A 195 6.42 -1.14 5.36
N THR A 196 7.15 -1.35 6.47
CA THR A 196 8.25 -2.33 6.51
C THR A 196 7.72 -3.77 6.40
N ARG A 197 6.42 -3.96 6.66
CA ARG A 197 5.74 -5.25 6.75
C ARG A 197 6.38 -6.17 7.78
N ARG A 198 7.11 -5.62 8.76
CA ARG A 198 7.79 -6.38 9.81
C ARG A 198 7.08 -6.21 11.16
N PRO A 199 7.23 -7.16 12.11
CA PRO A 199 6.62 -7.07 13.43
C PRO A 199 7.42 -6.08 14.28
N GLU A 200 6.78 -4.97 14.67
CA GLU A 200 7.41 -3.83 15.33
C GLU A 200 6.45 -3.19 16.34
N CYS A 201 6.98 -2.31 17.20
CA CYS A 201 6.16 -1.45 18.04
C CYS A 201 5.68 -0.26 17.23
N ILE A 202 4.39 -0.23 16.90
CA ILE A 202 3.79 0.84 16.10
C ILE A 202 2.71 1.58 16.88
N TYR A 203 2.59 2.87 16.58
CA TYR A 203 1.45 3.67 17.00
C TYR A 203 0.28 3.41 16.05
N ARG A 204 -0.97 3.58 16.52
CA ARG A 204 -2.13 3.61 15.62
C ARG A 204 -2.12 4.90 14.79
N VAL A 205 -1.30 4.93 13.75
CA VAL A 205 -1.35 5.95 12.72
C VAL A 205 -2.10 5.40 11.52
N ASN A 206 -3.09 6.15 11.04
CA ASN A 206 -3.75 5.90 9.75
C ASN A 206 -2.76 6.24 8.61
N GLN A 207 -1.75 5.40 8.38
CA GLN A 207 -0.78 5.56 7.30
C GLN A 207 -1.35 4.97 6.00
N ILE A 208 -1.34 5.75 4.92
CA ILE A 208 -1.93 5.33 3.64
C ILE A 208 -0.86 5.02 2.57
N VAL A 209 0.37 5.57 2.62
CA VAL A 209 1.47 5.31 1.65
C VAL A 209 2.86 5.78 2.18
N ASP A 210 3.96 5.03 1.91
CA ASP A 210 5.36 5.54 1.95
C ASP A 210 6.26 4.99 0.79
N LEU A 211 7.11 5.87 0.21
CA LEU A 211 8.09 5.58 -0.87
C LEU A 211 9.53 5.98 -0.45
N PRO A 212 10.61 5.31 -0.93
CA PRO A 212 11.94 5.37 -0.29
C PRO A 212 12.95 6.35 -0.93
N THR A 213 14.07 6.57 -0.23
CA THR A 213 15.04 7.67 -0.34
C THR A 213 16.38 7.30 -0.99
N THR A 214 16.91 8.13 -1.91
CA THR A 214 18.33 8.60 -2.01
C THR A 214 18.46 9.71 -3.08
N CYS A 215 19.42 10.65 -2.93
CA CYS A 215 19.67 11.81 -3.82
C CYS A 215 21.13 11.88 -4.30
N ASP A 216 21.35 12.50 -5.47
CA ASP A 216 22.66 12.84 -6.02
C ASP A 216 22.89 14.37 -6.02
N ARG A 217 24.15 14.81 -5.95
CA ARG A 217 24.53 16.22 -5.66
C ARG A 217 24.82 17.04 -6.93
N ASP A 218 24.54 18.34 -6.88
CA ASP A 218 24.80 19.31 -7.96
C ASP A 218 26.22 19.87 -7.93
N GLN A 219 26.54 20.78 -8.87
CA GLN A 219 27.87 21.39 -9.01
C GLN A 219 28.34 22.22 -7.81
N ASN A 220 27.45 22.50 -6.85
CA ASN A 220 27.76 23.16 -5.58
C ASN A 220 27.86 22.16 -4.41
N GLY A 221 27.65 20.86 -4.65
CA GLY A 221 27.62 19.83 -3.62
C GLY A 221 26.26 19.66 -2.93
N ASP A 222 25.22 20.34 -3.39
CA ASP A 222 23.87 20.27 -2.81
C ASP A 222 23.00 19.23 -3.54
N CYS A 223 22.27 18.38 -2.80
CA CYS A 223 21.40 17.37 -3.42
C CYS A 223 20.33 17.99 -4.32
N ARG A 224 20.29 17.63 -5.61
CA ARG A 224 19.22 18.03 -6.52
C ARG A 224 18.17 16.94 -6.67
N LYS A 225 16.91 17.39 -6.62
CA LYS A 225 15.67 16.60 -6.62
C LYS A 225 15.51 15.77 -7.90
N GLU A 226 15.90 14.50 -7.86
CA GLU A 226 15.15 13.43 -8.52
C GLU A 226 15.03 12.27 -7.54
N VAL A 227 13.79 11.83 -7.31
CA VAL A 227 13.53 10.62 -6.54
C VAL A 227 13.87 9.45 -7.44
N VAL A 228 15.11 8.97 -7.34
CA VAL A 228 15.45 7.66 -7.86
C VAL A 228 14.84 6.65 -6.91
N LEU A 229 13.75 6.06 -7.41
CA LEU A 229 12.98 5.02 -6.77
C LEU A 229 13.87 3.81 -6.43
N PRO A 230 14.09 3.50 -5.14
CA PRO A 230 14.85 2.32 -4.74
C PRO A 230 14.14 1.05 -5.19
N SER A 231 14.93 0.09 -5.69
CA SER A 231 14.48 -1.20 -6.24
C SER A 231 13.80 -2.16 -5.24
N GLN A 232 13.46 -1.69 -4.04
CA GLN A 232 13.08 -2.52 -2.88
C GLN A 232 11.76 -2.09 -2.21
N ASN A 233 10.80 -1.55 -2.96
CA ASN A 233 9.48 -1.27 -2.39
C ASN A 233 8.39 -1.95 -3.21
N GLN A 234 7.62 -2.83 -2.58
CA GLN A 234 6.53 -3.55 -3.23
C GLN A 234 5.37 -2.61 -3.61
N TYR A 235 5.09 -1.56 -2.82
CA TYR A 235 4.11 -0.53 -3.21
C TYR A 235 4.59 0.24 -4.44
N LEU A 236 5.89 0.53 -4.52
CA LEU A 236 6.46 1.12 -5.71
C LEU A 236 6.39 0.18 -6.92
N SER A 237 6.66 -1.10 -6.70
CA SER A 237 6.51 -2.15 -7.71
C SER A 237 5.06 -2.24 -8.17
N ASP A 238 4.09 -2.18 -7.26
CA ASP A 238 2.65 -2.14 -7.52
C ASP A 238 2.26 -0.88 -8.30
N LEU A 239 2.80 0.28 -7.93
CA LEU A 239 2.58 1.55 -8.62
C LEU A 239 3.17 1.54 -10.03
N ILE A 240 4.36 0.95 -10.22
CA ILE A 240 5.02 0.75 -11.51
C ILE A 240 4.25 -0.28 -12.34
N LEU A 241 3.75 -1.37 -11.75
CA LEU A 241 2.92 -2.38 -12.40
C LEU A 241 1.59 -1.78 -12.86
N SER A 242 0.89 -1.03 -12.01
CA SER A 242 -0.32 -0.29 -12.34
C SER A 242 -0.05 0.72 -13.45
N ALA A 243 1.07 1.45 -13.41
CA ALA A 243 1.48 2.35 -14.49
C ALA A 243 1.78 1.63 -15.81
N LYS A 244 2.49 0.48 -15.78
CA LYS A 244 2.77 -0.37 -16.94
C LYS A 244 1.49 -0.90 -17.56
N LYS A 245 0.57 -1.44 -16.76
CA LYS A 245 -0.75 -1.92 -17.18
C LYS A 245 -1.57 -0.82 -17.84
N GLN A 246 -1.53 0.40 -17.30
CA GLN A 246 -2.22 1.56 -17.89
C GLN A 246 -1.57 1.99 -19.22
N ARG A 247 -0.23 1.91 -19.36
CA ARG A 247 0.45 2.11 -20.65
C ARG A 247 0.01 1.08 -21.68
N GLU A 248 -0.10 -0.19 -21.30
CA GLU A 248 -0.56 -1.27 -22.19
C GLU A 248 -2.02 -1.08 -22.60
N LYS A 249 -2.92 -0.76 -21.66
CA LYS A 249 -4.32 -0.42 -21.96
C LYS A 249 -4.44 0.77 -22.92
N ARG A 250 -3.66 1.84 -22.72
CA ARG A 250 -3.60 3.00 -23.65
C ARG A 250 -3.08 2.60 -25.03
N ARG A 251 -2.02 1.79 -25.11
CA ARG A 251 -1.47 1.27 -26.38
C ARG A 251 -2.47 0.37 -27.12
N ALA A 252 -3.18 -0.49 -26.40
CA ALA A 252 -4.23 -1.34 -26.97
C ALA A 252 -5.42 -0.54 -27.51
N ARG A 253 -5.85 0.52 -26.80
CA ARG A 253 -6.90 1.43 -27.28
C ARG A 253 -6.47 2.23 -28.52
N ARG A 254 -5.21 2.69 -28.59
CA ARG A 254 -4.65 3.40 -29.76
C ARG A 254 -4.42 2.52 -31.00
N ARG A 255 -4.33 1.19 -30.83
CA ARG A 255 -4.21 0.24 -31.96
C ARG A 255 -5.58 -0.20 -32.52
N LYS A 256 -6.67 0.13 -31.84
CA LYS A 256 -8.05 -0.18 -32.25
C LYS A 256 -8.77 1.00 -32.92
N ASN A 257 -8.15 2.18 -32.92
CA ASN A 257 -8.54 3.36 -33.69
C ASN A 257 -7.52 3.57 -34.81
#